data_AF-A0A1D9C7Z7-F1
#
_entry.id   AF-A0A1D9C7Z7-F1
#
_cell.length_a   1.000
_cell.length_b   1.000
_cell.length_c   1.000
_cell.angle_alpha   90.00
_cell.angle_beta   90.00
_cell.angle_gamma   90.00
#
_symmetry.space_group_name_H-M   'P 1'
#
loop_
_entity.id
_entity.type
_entity.pdbx_description
1 polymer ?
#
loop_
_entity_poly.entity_id
_entity_poly.type
_entity_poly.pdbx_seq_one_letter_code
_entity_poly.pdbx_strand_id
1 'polypeptide(L)'
;MRVNQPAGKYYKTDYLRQLCDLWDFRGSGITNMHGSTGDIILLGTTTKQLEEVFWTMTHDMDQDLGGSGSNLRTPSDCLGQSRCEYACYDTNALV
;
A
#
# COMPACT_ATOMS: atom_id res chain seq x y z
N MET A 1 7.33 7.13 -1.60
CA MET A 1 5.95 7.40 -1.15
C MET A 1 5.45 6.18 -0.41
N ARG A 2 4.68 6.37 0.68
CA ARG A 2 4.07 5.26 1.44
C ARG A 2 2.65 5.09 0.94
N VAL A 3 2.28 3.90 0.49
CA VAL A 3 0.96 3.58 -0.06
C VAL A 3 0.29 2.57 0.86
N ASN A 4 -0.95 2.84 1.26
CA ASN A 4 -1.67 2.00 2.22
C ASN A 4 -1.95 0.62 1.62
N GLN A 5 -1.59 -0.45 2.32
CA GLN A 5 -1.81 -1.82 1.85
C GLN A 5 -3.20 -2.35 2.24
N PRO A 6 -3.80 -3.28 1.47
CA PRO A 6 -4.93 -4.06 1.94
C PRO A 6 -4.56 -4.93 3.14
N ALA A 7 -5.52 -5.15 4.03
CA ALA A 7 -5.43 -6.08 5.16
C ALA A 7 -4.90 -7.46 4.74
N GLY A 8 -3.99 -8.03 5.53
CA GLY A 8 -3.33 -9.30 5.23
C GLY A 8 -2.43 -9.31 3.98
N LYS A 9 -2.26 -8.18 3.27
CA LYS A 9 -1.41 -8.02 2.07
C LYS A 9 -1.80 -8.98 0.94
N TYR A 10 -3.09 -9.20 0.74
CA TYR A 10 -3.62 -9.98 -0.38
C TYR A 10 -3.84 -9.08 -1.60
N TYR A 11 -3.38 -9.54 -2.77
CA TYR A 11 -3.46 -8.75 -4.00
C TYR A 11 -4.00 -9.57 -5.16
N LYS A 12 -4.68 -8.87 -6.07
CA LYS A 12 -4.88 -9.33 -7.44
C LYS A 12 -3.72 -8.85 -8.30
N THR A 13 -3.34 -9.65 -9.30
CA THR A 13 -2.25 -9.28 -10.22
C THR A 13 -2.55 -7.99 -10.97
N ASP A 14 -3.81 -7.71 -11.28
CA ASP A 14 -4.20 -6.55 -12.08
C ASP A 14 -3.91 -5.25 -11.32
N TYR A 15 -4.19 -5.21 -10.02
CA TYR A 15 -3.84 -4.08 -9.15
C TYR A 15 -2.32 -3.87 -9.08
N LEU A 16 -1.55 -4.94 -8.86
CA LEU A 16 -0.08 -4.81 -8.75
C LEU A 16 0.54 -4.36 -10.07
N ARG A 17 0.03 -4.82 -11.22
CA ARG A 17 0.49 -4.34 -12.53
C ARG A 17 0.20 -2.86 -12.73
N GLN A 18 -1.00 -2.40 -12.40
CA GLN A 18 -1.34 -0.97 -12.47
C GLN A 18 -0.41 -0.12 -11.59
N LEU A 19 -0.10 -0.59 -10.38
CA LEU A 19 0.82 0.11 -9.49
C LEU A 19 2.27 0.13 -10.04
N CYS A 20 2.73 -0.97 -10.63
CA CYS A 20 4.02 -1.02 -11.31
C CYS A 20 4.07 -0.07 -12.50
N ASP A 21 3.05 -0.09 -13.38
CA ASP A 21 2.99 0.78 -14.56
C ASP A 21 3.04 2.27 -14.16
N LEU A 22 2.32 2.65 -13.11
CA LEU A 22 2.35 4.01 -12.56
C LEU A 22 3.75 4.36 -12.03
N TRP A 23 4.37 3.46 -11.28
CA TRP A 23 5.65 3.73 -10.63
C TRP A 23 6.84 3.69 -11.59
N ASP A 24 6.77 2.87 -12.64
CA ASP A 24 7.75 2.87 -13.73
C ASP A 24 7.67 4.18 -14.53
N PHE A 25 6.46 4.72 -14.73
CA PHE A 25 6.27 5.97 -15.46
C PHE A 25 6.68 7.22 -14.65
N ARG A 26 6.40 7.26 -13.34
CA ARG A 26 6.53 8.47 -12.51
C ARG A 26 7.55 8.38 -11.39
N GLY A 27 8.17 7.23 -11.19
CA GLY A 27 9.10 6.96 -10.11
C GLY A 27 10.41 6.34 -10.60
N SER A 28 11.06 5.60 -9.71
CA SER A 28 12.31 4.92 -9.99
C SER A 28 12.14 3.48 -10.51
N GLY A 29 10.92 2.94 -10.48
CA GLY A 29 10.65 1.50 -10.64
C GLY A 29 11.09 0.63 -9.44
N ILE A 30 11.74 1.20 -8.42
CA ILE A 30 12.21 0.46 -7.24
C ILE A 30 11.17 0.52 -6.14
N THR A 31 10.91 -0.62 -5.49
CA THR A 31 9.93 -0.73 -4.39
C THR A 31 10.48 -1.54 -3.22
N ASN A 32 9.92 -1.30 -2.02
CA ASN A 32 9.95 -2.31 -0.95
C ASN A 32 8.54 -2.87 -0.78
N MET A 33 8.43 -4.20 -0.84
CA MET A 33 7.19 -4.95 -0.64
C MET A 33 7.33 -5.82 0.61
N HIS A 34 7.14 -5.31 1.82
CA HIS A 34 6.56 -4.00 2.23
C HIS A 34 7.54 -3.24 3.14
N GLY A 35 7.18 -2.01 3.54
CA GLY A 35 7.78 -1.35 4.68
C GLY A 35 7.43 -2.08 5.99
N SER A 36 8.27 -1.97 7.02
CA SER A 36 8.10 -2.72 8.28
C SER A 36 6.76 -2.47 8.99
N THR A 37 6.16 -1.30 8.81
CA THR A 37 4.83 -0.98 9.37
C THR A 37 3.69 -1.63 8.59
N GLY A 38 3.85 -1.84 7.28
CA GLY A 38 2.84 -2.45 6.43
C GLY A 38 2.76 -1.87 5.02
N ASP A 39 3.10 -0.59 4.86
CA ASP A 39 2.92 0.15 3.61
C ASP A 39 3.66 -0.44 2.42
N ILE A 40 3.11 -0.31 1.22
CA ILE A 40 3.90 -0.45 -0.01
C ILE A 40 4.81 0.78 -0.11
N ILE A 41 6.11 0.57 -0.35
CA ILE A 41 7.09 1.66 -0.45
C ILE A 41 7.47 1.84 -1.91
N LEU A 42 7.06 2.97 -2.47
CA LEU A 42 7.50 3.45 -3.77
C LEU A 42 8.81 4.25 -3.58
N LEU A 43 9.95 3.65 -3.92
CA LEU A 43 11.28 4.12 -3.46
C LEU A 43 11.95 5.08 -4.45
N GLY A 44 11.70 6.38 -4.29
CA GLY A 44 12.41 7.42 -5.04
C GLY A 44 11.61 7.97 -6.22
N THR A 45 11.29 9.27 -6.14
CA THR A 45 10.76 10.09 -7.22
C THR A 45 11.16 11.55 -6.95
N THR A 46 10.74 12.48 -7.79
CA THR A 46 10.98 13.91 -7.63
C THR A 46 9.75 14.64 -7.06
N THR A 47 9.96 15.78 -6.40
CA THR A 47 8.87 16.57 -5.79
C THR A 47 7.74 16.89 -6.77
N LYS A 48 8.05 17.15 -8.03
CA LYS A 48 7.06 17.49 -9.08
C LYS A 48 6.11 16.33 -9.41
N GLN A 49 6.51 15.08 -9.13
CA GLN A 49 5.70 13.90 -9.43
C GLN A 49 4.79 13.49 -8.27
N LEU A 50 4.92 14.09 -7.08
CA LEU A 50 4.17 13.65 -5.90
C LEU A 50 2.65 13.78 -6.09
N GLU A 51 2.19 14.95 -6.51
CA GLU A 51 0.76 15.22 -6.75
C GLU A 51 0.23 14.41 -7.93
N GLU A 52 1.03 14.21 -8.97
CA GLU A 52 0.66 13.44 -10.15
C GLU A 52 0.43 11.95 -9.85
N VAL A 53 1.31 11.37 -9.04
CA VAL A 53 1.18 9.99 -8.55
C VAL A 53 -0.03 9.89 -7.63
N PHE A 54 -0.20 10.84 -6.71
CA PHE A 54 -1.31 10.84 -5.76
C PHE A 54 -2.67 10.98 -6.46
N TRP A 55 -2.77 11.86 -7.46
CA TRP A 55 -3.98 12.03 -8.26
C TRP A 55 -4.35 10.72 -8.97
N THR A 56 -3.40 10.10 -9.65
CA THR A 56 -3.63 8.83 -10.37
C THR A 56 -4.06 7.73 -9.41
N MET A 57 -3.39 7.59 -8.27
CA MET A 57 -3.76 6.60 -7.25
C MET A 57 -5.18 6.80 -6.73
N THR A 58 -5.59 8.03 -6.44
CA THR A 58 -6.89 8.32 -5.85
C THR A 58 -8.04 8.28 -6.86
N HIS A 59 -7.83 8.78 -8.09
CA HIS A 59 -8.90 8.91 -9.08
C HIS A 59 -9.06 7.67 -9.96
N ASP A 60 -7.95 6.98 -10.25
CA ASP A 60 -7.96 5.87 -11.21
C ASP A 60 -7.84 4.50 -10.52
N MET A 61 -7.28 4.44 -9.30
CA MET A 61 -6.99 3.18 -8.59
C MET A 61 -7.73 2.99 -7.26
N ASP A 62 -8.49 3.98 -6.79
CA ASP A 62 -9.16 3.99 -5.47
C ASP A 62 -8.19 3.65 -4.32
N GLN A 63 -6.98 4.22 -4.38
CA GLN A 63 -5.88 3.90 -3.49
C GLN A 63 -5.35 5.16 -2.80
N ASP A 64 -5.21 5.09 -1.47
CA ASP A 64 -4.70 6.20 -0.67
C ASP A 64 -3.25 5.97 -0.18
N LEU A 65 -2.66 7.04 0.35
CA LEU A 65 -1.35 7.05 0.98
C LEU A 65 -1.39 6.44 2.39
N GLY A 66 -0.22 5.97 2.82
CA GLY A 66 0.05 5.54 4.18
C GLY A 66 0.49 6.67 5.11
N GLY A 67 0.59 6.37 6.41
CA GLY A 67 0.92 7.35 7.45
C GLY A 67 2.43 7.62 7.63
N SER A 68 2.78 8.89 7.90
CA SER A 68 4.12 9.30 8.37
C SER A 68 4.08 10.60 9.18
N GLY A 69 5.03 10.80 10.10
CA GLY A 69 5.07 11.96 11.00
C GLY A 69 4.44 11.69 12.38
N SER A 70 4.09 12.73 13.13
CA SER A 70 3.49 12.61 14.47
C SER A 70 1.98 12.39 14.37
N ASN A 71 1.58 11.23 13.85
CA ASN A 71 0.19 10.84 13.60
C ASN A 71 -0.03 9.34 13.83
N LEU A 72 -1.28 8.91 13.69
CA LEU A 72 -1.60 7.49 13.52
C LEU A 72 -0.93 6.99 12.24
N ARG A 73 -0.25 5.86 12.34
CA ARG A 73 0.40 5.19 11.22
C ARG A 73 -0.52 4.13 10.64
N THR A 74 -0.19 3.66 9.45
CA THR A 74 -0.92 2.60 8.77
C THR A 74 -1.03 1.36 9.66
N PRO A 75 -2.23 0.93 10.04
CA PRO A 75 -2.42 -0.31 10.77
C PRO A 75 -1.98 -1.52 9.93
N SER A 76 -1.62 -2.61 10.60
CA SER A 76 -1.36 -3.88 9.93
C SER A 76 -1.71 -5.06 10.85
N ASP A 77 -2.01 -6.18 10.21
CA ASP A 77 -2.56 -7.37 10.82
C ASP A 77 -1.82 -8.64 10.38
N CYS A 78 -2.06 -9.73 11.11
CA CYS A 78 -1.75 -11.05 10.60
C CYS A 78 -2.82 -11.48 9.59
N LEU A 79 -2.63 -12.62 8.91
CA LEU A 79 -3.60 -13.10 7.92
C LEU A 79 -4.96 -13.54 8.53
N GLY A 80 -5.10 -13.61 9.85
CA GLY A 80 -6.39 -13.81 10.52
C GLY A 80 -7.17 -15.03 10.08
N GLN A 81 -8.49 -14.90 10.11
CA GLN A 81 -9.44 -15.94 9.71
C GLN A 81 -9.37 -16.29 8.21
N SER A 82 -8.66 -15.49 7.39
CA SER A 82 -8.53 -15.79 5.97
C SER A 82 -7.80 -17.11 5.70
N ARG A 83 -6.86 -17.50 6.58
CA ARG A 83 -6.10 -18.75 6.43
C ARG A 83 -5.42 -19.25 7.73
N CYS A 84 -5.94 -18.93 8.91
CA CYS A 84 -5.45 -19.45 10.18
C CYS A 84 -6.62 -19.94 11.05
N GLU A 85 -6.60 -21.21 11.42
CA GLU A 85 -7.56 -21.86 12.30
C GLU A 85 -7.45 -21.41 13.77
N TYR A 86 -6.40 -20.67 14.12
CA TYR A 86 -6.18 -20.11 15.46
C TYR A 86 -6.62 -18.65 15.60
N ALA A 87 -7.21 -18.06 14.56
CA ALA A 87 -7.67 -16.68 14.62
C ALA A 87 -8.94 -16.55 15.48
N CYS A 88 -8.83 -15.88 16.63
CA CYS A 88 -9.95 -15.73 17.58
C CYS A 88 -10.99 -14.67 17.16
N TYR A 89 -10.69 -13.82 16.19
CA TYR A 89 -11.57 -12.79 15.64
C TYR A 89 -11.12 -12.42 14.23
N ASP A 90 -11.94 -11.65 13.51
CA ASP A 90 -11.62 -11.16 12.17
C ASP A 90 -10.65 -9.98 12.26
N THR A 91 -9.36 -10.25 12.09
CA THR A 91 -8.31 -9.23 12.13
C THR A 91 -8.37 -8.31 10.92
N ASN A 92 -8.77 -8.82 9.76
CA ASN A 92 -8.78 -8.08 8.50
C ASN A 92 -9.91 -7.04 8.46
N ALA A 93 -11.03 -7.32 9.12
CA ALA A 93 -12.13 -6.36 9.24
C ALA A 93 -11.89 -5.30 10.34
N LEU A 94 -10.99 -5.58 11.29
CA LEU A 94 -10.67 -4.67 12.40
C LEU A 94 -9.59 -3.64 12.04
N VAL A 95 -8.69 -4.00 11.12
CA VAL A 95 -7.49 -3.23 10.76
C VAL A 95 -7.78 -2.08 9.81
#